data_AF-D4CXG3-F1
#
_entry.id   AF-D4CXG3-F1
#
_cell.length_a   1.000
_cell.length_b   1.000
_cell.length_c   1.000
_cell.angle_alpha   90.00
_cell.angle_beta   90.00
_cell.angle_gamma   90.00
#
_symmetry.space_group_name_H-M   'P 1'
#
loop_
_entity.id
_entity.type
_entity.pdbx_description
1 polymer ?
#
loop_
_entity_poly.entity_id
_entity_poly.type
_entity_poly.pdbx_seq_one_letter_code
_entity_poly.pdbx_strand_id
1 'polypeptide(L)'
;MSNTNENQEKKEGIYFIKQFVRGNTSNKGSIVQLSVSRKTGDMLITIAPQKGMNGNLPIFDYEKKMIFNLTEEEIIRTMALFKTGKEGEISFPHLNGKNPKTIVFKNSFYNEKLQFQLYVKQGENGVGFFFNPVEARVLLKNLEDSISIYNKMNAVLALNNIE
;
A
#
# COMPACT_ATOMS: atom_id res chain seq x y z
N MET A 1 24.34 -45.65 -6.28
CA MET A 1 23.66 -44.64 -7.09
C MET A 1 22.32 -44.35 -6.44
N SER A 2 22.13 -43.14 -5.94
CA SER A 2 20.80 -42.57 -5.65
C SER A 2 20.98 -41.06 -5.57
N ASN A 3 20.81 -40.43 -6.74
CA ASN A 3 20.68 -38.99 -6.90
C ASN A 3 19.28 -38.59 -6.42
N THR A 4 19.21 -37.78 -5.37
CA THR A 4 18.05 -36.92 -5.11
C THR A 4 18.52 -35.74 -4.24
N ASN A 5 19.36 -34.87 -4.82
CA ASN A 5 19.36 -33.47 -4.40
C ASN A 5 18.15 -32.84 -5.08
N GLU A 6 17.00 -32.93 -4.41
CA GLU A 6 15.87 -32.07 -4.70
C GLU A 6 16.34 -30.62 -4.54
N ASN A 7 16.50 -29.95 -5.67
CA ASN A 7 16.43 -28.51 -5.75
C ASN A 7 15.08 -28.11 -5.12
N GLN A 8 15.08 -27.84 -3.82
CA GLN A 8 14.08 -26.98 -3.22
C GLN A 8 14.33 -25.59 -3.78
N GLU A 9 13.84 -25.35 -4.99
CA GLU A 9 13.47 -24.02 -5.43
C GLU A 9 12.65 -23.43 -4.29
N LYS A 10 13.25 -22.47 -3.57
CA LYS A 10 12.50 -21.55 -2.73
C LYS A 10 11.49 -20.90 -3.67
N LYS A 11 10.27 -21.44 -3.71
CA LYS A 11 9.11 -20.70 -4.19
C LYS A 11 9.02 -19.50 -3.28
N GLU A 12 9.56 -18.36 -3.73
CA GLU A 12 9.35 -17.08 -3.09
C GLU A 12 7.84 -16.85 -3.10
N GLY A 13 7.20 -17.20 -1.98
CA GLY A 13 5.76 -17.04 -1.81
C GLY A 13 5.43 -15.57 -2.04
N ILE A 14 4.38 -15.31 -2.82
CA ILE A 14 3.91 -13.94 -3.05
C ILE A 14 3.35 -13.41 -1.72
N TYR A 15 4.13 -12.56 -1.05
CA TYR A 15 3.77 -12.01 0.27
C TYR A 15 2.79 -10.86 0.12
N PHE A 16 1.50 -11.12 0.31
CA PHE A 16 0.51 -10.05 0.47
C PHE A 16 0.14 -9.92 1.95
N ILE A 17 0.91 -9.15 2.73
CA ILE A 17 0.31 -8.50 3.91
C ILE A 17 -0.77 -7.57 3.35
N LYS A 18 -2.03 -7.96 3.52
CA LYS A 18 -3.15 -7.33 2.81
C LYS A 18 -3.56 -5.99 3.38
N GLN A 19 -3.19 -5.68 4.63
CA GLN A 19 -3.64 -4.46 5.27
C GLN A 19 -2.75 -3.96 6.40
N PHE A 20 -2.73 -2.65 6.55
CA PHE A 20 -2.15 -1.91 7.68
C PHE A 20 -3.27 -1.17 8.39
N VAL A 21 -3.33 -1.30 9.72
CA VAL A 21 -4.45 -0.80 10.51
C VAL A 21 -3.93 0.15 11.59
N ARG A 22 -4.53 1.33 11.67
CA ARG A 22 -4.40 2.25 12.80
C ARG A 22 -5.79 2.74 13.18
N GLY A 23 -6.11 2.67 14.46
CA GLY A 23 -7.36 3.20 14.98
C GLY A 23 -7.28 3.43 16.47
N ASN A 24 -8.12 4.33 16.98
CA ASN A 24 -8.20 4.62 18.40
C ASN A 24 -9.64 4.93 18.81
N THR A 25 -9.86 5.01 20.12
CA THR A 25 -11.17 5.31 20.72
C THR A 25 -11.66 6.73 20.44
N SER A 26 -10.80 7.63 19.96
CA SER A 26 -11.19 8.98 19.51
C SER A 26 -11.67 9.00 18.05
N ASN A 27 -11.90 7.84 17.42
CA ASN A 27 -12.27 7.69 16.02
C ASN A 27 -11.28 8.35 15.05
N LYS A 28 -10.00 8.41 15.44
CA LYS A 28 -8.92 8.92 14.61
C LYS A 28 -8.04 7.75 14.17
N GLY A 29 -8.07 7.47 12.89
CA GLY A 29 -7.30 6.38 12.31
C GLY A 29 -7.67 6.13 10.87
N SER A 30 -7.04 5.13 10.29
CA SER A 30 -7.24 4.72 8.92
C SER A 30 -6.76 3.29 8.72
N ILE A 31 -7.26 2.69 7.64
CA ILE A 31 -6.78 1.41 7.13
C ILE A 31 -6.22 1.63 5.74
N VAL A 32 -5.09 0.98 5.45
CA VAL A 32 -4.54 0.85 4.10
C VAL A 32 -4.63 -0.62 3.71
N GLN A 33 -5.24 -0.94 2.58
CA GLN A 33 -5.36 -2.30 2.06
C GLN A 33 -4.70 -2.41 0.69
N LEU A 34 -3.98 -3.50 0.48
CA LEU A 34 -3.33 -3.85 -0.78
C LEU A 34 -4.10 -4.99 -1.43
N SER A 35 -4.42 -4.82 -2.71
CA SER A 35 -5.11 -5.82 -3.52
C SER A 35 -4.60 -5.76 -4.95
N VAL A 36 -4.86 -6.80 -5.74
CA VAL A 36 -4.50 -6.82 -7.16
C VAL A 36 -5.77 -6.71 -8.00
N SER A 37 -5.75 -5.83 -8.99
CA SER A 37 -6.80 -5.70 -10.00
C SER A 37 -6.88 -6.99 -10.82
N ARG A 38 -8.00 -7.70 -10.75
CA ARG A 38 -8.23 -8.90 -11.59
C ARG A 38 -8.19 -8.59 -13.10
N LYS A 39 -8.48 -7.34 -13.47
CA LYS A 39 -8.55 -6.92 -14.88
C LYS A 39 -7.19 -6.55 -15.47
N THR A 40 -6.34 -5.90 -14.67
CA THR A 40 -5.09 -5.28 -15.17
C THR A 40 -3.83 -5.85 -14.50
N GLY A 41 -3.97 -6.60 -13.42
CA GLY A 41 -2.84 -7.07 -12.60
C GLY A 41 -2.17 -5.97 -11.78
N ASP A 42 -2.64 -4.72 -11.85
CA ASP A 42 -2.06 -3.62 -11.08
C ASP A 42 -2.37 -3.75 -9.58
N MET A 43 -1.43 -3.31 -8.76
CA MET A 43 -1.65 -3.17 -7.32
C MET A 43 -2.59 -1.99 -7.05
N LEU A 44 -3.73 -2.30 -6.48
CA LEU A 44 -4.71 -1.34 -5.98
C LEU A 44 -4.50 -1.12 -4.48
N ILE A 45 -4.31 0.13 -4.12
CA ILE A 45 -4.18 0.62 -2.75
C ILE A 45 -5.50 1.28 -2.38
N THR A 46 -6.12 0.79 -1.31
CA THR A 46 -7.33 1.37 -0.73
C THR A 46 -6.98 1.99 0.60
N ILE A 47 -7.35 3.26 0.81
CA ILE A 47 -7.27 3.92 2.11
C ILE A 47 -8.67 4.35 2.57
N ALA A 48 -9.02 4.08 3.82
CA ALA A 48 -10.32 4.47 4.39
C ALA A 48 -10.14 5.05 5.80
N PRO A 49 -10.88 6.11 6.18
CA PRO A 49 -10.80 6.68 7.52
C PRO A 49 -11.57 5.82 8.52
N GLN A 50 -11.23 5.91 9.79
CA GLN A 50 -12.00 5.31 10.87
C GLN A 50 -13.34 6.05 11.05
N LYS A 51 -14.45 5.33 11.25
CA LYS A 51 -15.76 5.89 11.61
C LYS A 51 -16.23 5.57 13.02
N GLY A 52 -15.62 4.59 13.67
CA GLY A 52 -16.10 4.10 14.96
C GLY A 52 -15.24 3.00 15.55
N MET A 53 -15.78 2.40 16.59
CA MET A 53 -15.24 1.23 17.27
C MET A 53 -16.36 0.20 17.43
N ASN A 54 -16.03 -1.09 17.25
CA ASN A 54 -16.86 -2.22 17.63
C ASN A 54 -16.16 -2.94 18.79
N GLY A 55 -16.55 -2.62 20.02
CA GLY A 55 -15.75 -2.97 21.20
C GLY A 55 -14.35 -2.37 21.09
N ASN A 56 -13.32 -3.23 21.09
CA ASN A 56 -11.91 -2.81 20.98
C ASN A 56 -11.38 -2.81 19.54
N LEU A 57 -12.22 -3.10 18.54
CA LEU A 57 -11.81 -3.16 17.14
C LEU A 57 -12.24 -1.89 16.38
N PRO A 58 -11.33 -1.22 15.67
CA PRO A 58 -11.70 -0.05 14.86
C PRO A 58 -12.58 -0.45 13.67
N ILE A 59 -13.59 0.39 13.38
CA ILE A 59 -14.46 0.26 12.20
C ILE A 59 -14.11 1.38 11.21
N PHE A 60 -13.99 1.03 9.93
CA PHE A 60 -13.61 1.96 8.86
C PHE A 60 -14.78 2.34 7.96
N ASP A 61 -14.74 3.57 7.44
CA ASP A 61 -15.72 4.12 6.50
C ASP A 61 -15.36 3.79 5.06
N TYR A 62 -15.83 2.63 4.58
CA TYR A 62 -15.59 2.19 3.21
C TYR A 62 -16.41 2.92 2.15
N GLU A 63 -17.36 3.79 2.53
CA GLU A 63 -18.05 4.70 1.61
C GLU A 63 -17.16 5.91 1.29
N LYS A 64 -16.31 6.32 2.24
CA LYS A 64 -15.31 7.40 2.07
C LYS A 64 -13.92 6.89 1.70
N LYS A 65 -13.82 5.65 1.22
CA LYS A 65 -12.54 5.07 0.81
C LYS A 65 -12.01 5.73 -0.47
N MET A 66 -10.70 5.82 -0.58
CA MET A 66 -10.01 6.21 -1.79
C MET A 66 -9.20 5.04 -2.31
N ILE A 67 -9.45 4.66 -3.56
CA ILE A 67 -8.75 3.59 -4.27
C ILE A 67 -7.87 4.21 -5.35
N PHE A 68 -6.63 3.77 -5.46
CA PHE A 68 -5.67 4.21 -6.48
C PHE A 68 -4.62 3.12 -6.74
N ASN A 69 -3.97 3.18 -7.88
CA ASN A 69 -2.72 2.50 -8.16
C ASN A 69 -1.60 3.53 -8.25
N LEU A 70 -0.35 3.08 -8.33
CA LEU A 70 0.78 3.94 -8.67
C LEU A 70 1.37 3.49 -10.00
N THR A 71 1.85 4.43 -10.81
CA THR A 71 2.67 4.10 -11.98
C THR A 71 4.06 3.64 -11.56
N GLU A 72 4.81 3.02 -12.46
CA GLU A 72 6.19 2.58 -12.18
C GLU A 72 7.08 3.75 -11.76
N GLU A 73 6.94 4.91 -12.42
CA GLU A 73 7.66 6.13 -12.06
C GLU A 73 7.30 6.60 -10.65
N GLU A 74 6.02 6.62 -10.30
CA GLU A 74 5.55 7.01 -8.98
C GLU A 74 6.07 6.06 -7.89
N ILE A 75 6.12 4.76 -8.17
CA ILE A 75 6.71 3.75 -7.28
C ILE A 75 8.20 4.02 -7.07
N ILE A 76 8.97 4.20 -8.16
CA ILE A 76 10.41 4.46 -8.09
C ILE A 76 10.69 5.72 -7.27
N ARG A 77 9.93 6.81 -7.50
CA ARG A 77 10.07 8.06 -6.75
C ARG A 77 9.71 7.89 -5.27
N THR A 78 8.70 7.09 -4.95
CA THR A 78 8.31 6.75 -3.57
C THR A 78 9.40 5.96 -2.85
N MET A 79 9.96 4.95 -3.51
CA MET A 79 11.09 4.18 -2.97
C MET A 79 12.33 5.06 -2.78
N ALA A 80 12.62 5.93 -3.73
CA ALA A 80 13.74 6.87 -3.64
C ALA A 80 13.58 7.81 -2.43
N LEU A 81 12.38 8.37 -2.23
CA LEU A 81 12.07 9.18 -1.05
C LEU A 81 12.37 8.42 0.24
N PHE A 82 11.85 7.21 0.41
CA PHE A 82 12.08 6.42 1.63
C PHE A 82 13.58 6.14 1.87
N LYS A 83 14.32 5.81 0.80
CA LYS A 83 15.77 5.52 0.87
C LYS A 83 16.64 6.73 1.26
N THR A 84 16.14 7.96 1.10
CA THR A 84 16.91 9.16 1.51
C THR A 84 17.25 9.18 3.00
N GLY A 85 16.41 8.57 3.84
CA GLY A 85 16.53 8.66 5.29
C GLY A 85 16.41 10.09 5.84
N LYS A 86 15.88 11.03 5.05
CA LYS A 86 15.74 12.45 5.37
C LYS A 86 14.30 12.89 5.18
N GLU A 87 13.95 14.04 5.76
CA GLU A 87 12.65 14.66 5.49
C GLU A 87 12.50 14.99 4.02
N GLY A 88 11.27 14.88 3.54
CA GLY A 88 10.94 15.14 2.14
C GLY A 88 9.51 14.74 1.85
N GLU A 89 8.99 15.24 0.75
CA GLU A 89 7.63 14.98 0.29
C GLU A 89 7.63 14.82 -1.23
N ILE A 90 6.83 13.89 -1.71
CA ILE A 90 6.50 13.76 -3.12
C ILE A 90 4.98 13.67 -3.26
N SER A 91 4.47 14.23 -4.34
CA SER A 91 3.04 14.34 -4.59
C SER A 91 2.71 13.94 -6.03
N PHE A 92 1.63 13.19 -6.18
CA PHE A 92 1.18 12.60 -7.43
C PHE A 92 -0.29 12.97 -7.69
N PRO A 93 -0.55 13.95 -8.55
CA PRO A 93 -1.91 14.36 -8.90
C PRO A 93 -2.52 13.41 -9.94
N HIS A 94 -3.56 12.68 -9.55
CA HIS A 94 -4.33 11.78 -10.43
C HIS A 94 -5.60 12.50 -10.88
N LEU A 95 -5.45 13.42 -11.86
CA LEU A 95 -6.53 14.33 -12.29
C LEU A 95 -7.47 13.74 -13.34
N ASN A 96 -7.01 12.73 -14.08
CA ASN A 96 -7.76 12.15 -15.20
C ASN A 96 -8.80 11.11 -14.78
N GLY A 97 -8.94 10.85 -13.47
CA GLY A 97 -9.90 9.88 -12.95
C GLY A 97 -11.29 10.48 -12.73
N LYS A 98 -12.32 9.63 -12.75
CA LYS A 98 -13.70 10.03 -12.40
C LYS A 98 -13.80 10.74 -11.05
N ASN A 99 -12.93 10.38 -10.11
CA ASN A 99 -12.78 11.06 -8.81
C ASN A 99 -11.32 11.52 -8.65
N PRO A 100 -10.98 12.76 -9.08
CA PRO A 100 -9.64 13.30 -8.97
C PRO A 100 -9.09 13.25 -7.54
N LYS A 101 -7.80 12.99 -7.40
CA LYS A 101 -7.14 12.92 -6.09
C LYS A 101 -5.66 13.24 -6.20
N THR A 102 -5.06 13.55 -5.06
CA THR A 102 -3.62 13.73 -4.93
C THR A 102 -3.08 12.77 -3.89
N ILE A 103 -2.10 11.97 -4.28
CA ILE A 103 -1.42 11.00 -3.41
C ILE A 103 -0.10 11.63 -2.98
N VAL A 104 0.14 11.66 -1.69
CA VAL A 104 1.32 12.29 -1.09
C VAL A 104 2.05 11.26 -0.24
N PHE A 105 3.34 11.10 -0.48
CA PHE A 105 4.22 10.36 0.41
C PHE A 105 5.19 11.32 1.07
N LYS A 106 5.37 11.16 2.38
CA LYS A 106 6.17 12.07 3.19
C LYS A 106 7.08 11.31 4.15
N ASN A 107 8.34 11.71 4.19
CA ASN A 107 9.25 11.47 5.30
C ASN A 107 9.20 12.69 6.23
N SER A 108 8.93 12.48 7.51
CA SER A 108 8.95 13.56 8.52
C SER A 108 9.47 13.06 9.86
N PHE A 109 10.09 13.92 10.66
CA PHE A 109 10.44 13.56 12.03
C PHE A 109 9.27 13.78 12.98
N TYR A 110 9.03 12.80 13.84
CA TYR A 110 8.13 12.93 14.97
C TYR A 110 8.79 12.27 16.19
N ASN A 111 8.97 13.04 17.26
CA ASN A 111 9.73 12.63 18.44
C ASN A 111 11.08 12.00 18.07
N GLU A 112 11.87 12.72 17.25
CA GLU A 112 13.21 12.31 16.78
C GLU A 112 13.26 11.04 15.93
N LYS A 113 12.10 10.45 15.60
CA LYS A 113 12.01 9.26 14.75
C LYS A 113 11.51 9.65 13.37
N LEU A 114 12.25 9.23 12.34
CA LEU A 114 11.81 9.37 10.96
C LEU A 114 10.57 8.51 10.73
N GLN A 115 9.56 9.14 10.17
CA GLN A 115 8.25 8.56 9.90
C GLN A 115 7.97 8.60 8.40
N PHE A 116 7.53 7.46 7.85
CA PHE A 116 7.02 7.38 6.49
C PHE A 116 5.50 7.43 6.51
N GLN A 117 4.91 8.34 5.74
CA GLN A 117 3.48 8.62 5.75
C GLN A 117 2.93 8.58 4.32
N LEU A 118 1.70 8.07 4.18
CA LEU A 118 0.85 8.20 3.00
C LEU A 118 -0.30 9.13 3.36
N TYR A 119 -0.58 10.11 2.52
CA TYR A 119 -1.75 10.96 2.63
C TYR A 119 -2.44 11.05 1.27
N VAL A 120 -3.76 10.91 1.24
CA VAL A 120 -4.54 11.02 -0.01
C VAL A 120 -5.60 12.08 0.20
N LYS A 121 -5.62 13.06 -0.72
CA LYS A 121 -6.59 14.16 -0.74
C LYS A 121 -7.53 14.01 -1.93
N GLN A 122 -8.83 14.14 -1.70
CA GLN A 122 -9.88 14.13 -2.72
C GLN A 122 -10.94 15.19 -2.38
N GLY A 123 -10.91 16.31 -3.09
CA GLY A 123 -11.73 17.48 -2.75
C GLY A 123 -11.38 18.00 -1.35
N GLU A 124 -12.39 18.12 -0.49
CA GLU A 124 -12.25 18.49 0.92
C GLU A 124 -11.88 17.29 1.83
N ASN A 125 -12.00 16.06 1.33
CA ASN A 125 -11.69 14.87 2.10
C ASN A 125 -10.18 14.57 2.05
N GLY A 126 -9.63 14.17 3.18
CA GLY A 126 -8.23 13.77 3.33
C GLY A 126 -8.10 12.60 4.29
N VAL A 127 -7.30 11.61 3.92
CA VAL A 127 -7.03 10.45 4.78
C VAL A 127 -5.52 10.18 4.78
N GLY A 128 -4.94 10.13 5.97
CA GLY A 128 -3.52 9.84 6.18
C GLY A 128 -3.30 8.51 6.89
N PHE A 129 -2.16 7.88 6.62
CA PHE A 129 -1.68 6.69 7.30
C PHE A 129 -0.19 6.83 7.58
N PHE A 130 0.22 6.56 8.82
CA PHE A 130 1.62 6.53 9.23
C PHE A 130 2.10 5.06 9.32
N PHE A 131 3.19 4.76 8.62
CA PHE A 131 3.82 3.45 8.65
C PHE A 131 4.98 3.43 9.63
N ASN A 132 4.98 2.45 10.53
CA ASN A 132 6.21 2.15 11.26
C ASN A 132 7.29 1.63 10.28
N PRO A 133 8.58 1.60 10.67
CA PRO A 133 9.66 1.23 9.76
C PRO A 133 9.51 -0.15 9.10
N VAL A 134 8.89 -1.12 9.79
CA VAL A 134 8.66 -2.47 9.25
C VAL A 134 7.53 -2.44 8.23
N GLU A 135 6.42 -1.79 8.55
CA GLU A 135 5.28 -1.64 7.63
C GLU A 135 5.67 -0.87 6.37
N ALA A 136 6.49 0.17 6.50
CA ALA A 136 7.00 0.92 5.36
C ALA A 136 7.81 0.02 4.42
N ARG A 137 8.70 -0.82 4.97
CA ARG A 137 9.47 -1.79 4.15
C ARG A 137 8.56 -2.82 3.47
N VAL A 138 7.53 -3.31 4.17
CA VAL A 138 6.55 -4.25 3.60
C VAL A 138 5.77 -3.60 2.45
N LEU A 139 5.28 -2.37 2.64
CA LEU A 139 4.59 -1.62 1.58
C LEU A 139 5.50 -1.43 0.37
N LEU A 140 6.73 -0.97 0.58
CA LEU A 140 7.67 -0.70 -0.51
C LEU A 140 8.06 -1.96 -1.27
N LYS A 141 8.20 -3.09 -0.58
CA LYS A 141 8.46 -4.38 -1.24
C LYS A 141 7.27 -4.80 -2.11
N ASN A 142 6.05 -4.63 -1.61
CA ASN A 142 4.83 -4.88 -2.38
C ASN A 142 4.75 -3.99 -3.63
N LEU A 143 5.10 -2.71 -3.50
CA LEU A 143 5.15 -1.78 -4.64
C LEU A 143 6.22 -2.19 -5.66
N GLU A 144 7.43 -2.54 -5.21
CA GLU A 144 8.51 -3.03 -6.08
C GLU A 144 8.08 -4.28 -6.85
N ASP A 145 7.49 -5.26 -6.16
CA ASP A 145 7.03 -6.51 -6.78
C ASP A 145 5.89 -6.27 -7.78
N SER A 146 5.12 -5.19 -7.62
CA SER A 146 4.03 -4.82 -8.53
C SER A 146 4.50 -4.25 -9.87
N ILE A 147 5.77 -3.84 -9.99
CA ILE A 147 6.34 -3.36 -11.26
C ILE A 147 6.51 -4.51 -12.25
N SER A 148 6.91 -5.70 -11.78
CA SER A 148 7.21 -6.83 -12.64
C SER A 148 5.99 -7.30 -13.42
N ILE A 149 6.06 -7.23 -14.75
CA ILE A 149 5.03 -7.76 -15.67
C ILE A 149 4.74 -9.23 -15.38
N TYR A 150 5.79 -10.01 -15.08
CA TYR A 150 5.65 -11.42 -14.71
C TYR A 150 4.83 -11.59 -13.43
N ASN A 151 5.06 -10.75 -12.41
CA ASN A 151 4.28 -10.78 -11.18
C ASN A 151 2.83 -10.33 -11.41
N LYS A 152 2.59 -9.32 -12.27
CA LYS A 152 1.24 -8.90 -12.66
C LYS A 152 0.47 -10.06 -13.32
N MET A 153 1.08 -10.73 -14.30
CA MET A 153 0.47 -11.86 -15.01
C MET A 153 0.20 -13.04 -14.07
N ASN A 154 1.17 -13.42 -13.24
CA ASN A 154 0.99 -14.49 -12.27
C ASN A 154 -0.09 -14.17 -11.23
N ALA A 155 -0.19 -12.92 -10.78
CA ALA A 155 -1.23 -12.52 -9.86
C ALA A 155 -2.64 -12.61 -10.49
N VAL A 156 -2.79 -12.23 -11.77
CA VAL A 156 -4.05 -12.41 -12.50
C VAL A 156 -4.40 -13.88 -12.66
N LEU A 157 -3.45 -14.71 -13.09
CA LEU A 157 -3.64 -16.16 -13.23
C LEU A 157 -4.01 -16.83 -11.89
N ALA A 158 -3.30 -16.48 -10.82
CA ALA A 158 -3.59 -17.00 -9.49
C ALA A 158 -4.98 -16.60 -9.01
N LEU A 159 -5.44 -15.38 -9.27
CA LEU A 159 -6.78 -14.92 -8.88
C LEU A 159 -7.90 -15.56 -9.70
N ASN A 160 -7.66 -15.89 -10.97
CA ASN A 160 -8.65 -16.55 -11.82
C ASN A 160 -8.79 -18.05 -11.51
N ASN A 161 -7.76 -18.67 -10.90
CA ASN A 161 -7.79 -20.09 -10.51
C ASN A 161 -8.40 -20.35 -9.12
N ILE A 162 -8.91 -19.32 -8.43
CA ILE A 162 -9.57 -19.44 -7.11
C ILE A 162 -11.11 -19.47 -7.28
N GLU A 163 -11.61 -19.88 -8.46
CA GLU A 163 -13.05 -20.14 -8.67
C GLU A 163 -13.50 -21.48 -8.09
#